data_AF-A0A0M3DDP7-F1
#
_entry.id   AF-A0A0M3DDP7-F1
#
_cell.length_a   1.000
_cell.length_b   1.000
_cell.length_c   1.000
_cell.angle_alpha   90.00
_cell.angle_beta   90.00
_cell.angle_gamma   90.00
#
_symmetry.space_group_name_H-M   'P 1'
#
loop_
_entity.id
_entity.type
_entity.pdbx_description
1 polymer ?
#
loop_
_entity_poly.entity_id
_entity_poly.type
_entity_poly.pdbx_seq_one_letter_code
_entity_poly.pdbx_strand_id
1 'polypeptide(L)'
;MYSDIKIIKKEVRDFLIINFSLITFISIFIFIRAAKPNSISFLSSFAGLFMYIPAFSAITILNISHHYIFPSSIYRFFNIFSIATITKIILCIIESLFINNLKISFLVDVLVSCYLTTSIFMNSSDFEILNLCFNKNFKKIVFVILISLAITTISNLSQLKYIQISPINILDLIMRVLFIVGLNVVFGCNLFFGEEFGWRYFLQPRLQNLYGKRLGVILLGPIWGIWHLPLCITLYSPESPIYCVITHIIACTTLGVFLGYAYMKTENLWAPMLVHLLNNSIAPIIGNSHGKVYTLKTLFYEILLYSIVFLPFLLIKEYSSNQKLYIDN
;
A
#
# COMPACT_ATOMS: atom_id res chain seq x y z
N MET A 1 -1.01 11.08 -29.59
CA MET A 1 -0.32 9.76 -29.46
C MET A 1 1.15 9.88 -29.07
N TYR A 2 2.04 10.51 -29.85
CA TYR A 2 3.44 10.74 -29.41
C TYR A 2 3.57 11.77 -28.27
N SER A 3 2.67 12.75 -28.21
CA SER A 3 2.51 13.69 -27.10
C SER A 3 2.24 12.95 -25.79
N ASP A 4 1.26 12.05 -25.82
CA ASP A 4 0.70 11.41 -24.62
C ASP A 4 1.70 10.42 -24.02
N ILE A 5 2.45 9.69 -24.87
CA ILE A 5 3.52 8.80 -24.41
C ILE A 5 4.68 9.59 -23.79
N LYS A 6 5.07 10.74 -24.35
CA LYS A 6 6.12 11.59 -23.77
C LYS A 6 5.69 12.14 -22.41
N ILE A 7 4.44 12.57 -22.27
CA ILE A 7 3.85 13.03 -21.02
C ILE A 7 3.85 11.89 -19.99
N ILE A 8 3.31 10.72 -20.33
CA ILE A 8 3.27 9.57 -19.42
C ILE A 8 4.68 9.17 -18.95
N LYS A 9 5.67 9.13 -19.85
CA LYS A 9 7.07 8.84 -19.48
C LYS A 9 7.63 9.88 -18.51
N LYS A 10 7.34 11.17 -18.73
CA LYS A 10 7.74 12.25 -17.82
C LYS A 10 7.10 12.08 -16.45
N GLU A 11 5.79 11.82 -16.39
CA GLU A 11 5.07 11.62 -15.13
C GLU A 11 5.58 10.41 -14.34
N VAL A 12 5.84 9.28 -15.01
CA VAL A 12 6.45 8.09 -14.37
C VAL A 12 7.81 8.44 -13.79
N ARG A 13 8.67 9.11 -14.57
CA ARG A 13 10.00 9.51 -14.13
C ARG A 13 9.92 10.44 -12.92
N ASP A 14 9.14 11.52 -13.02
CA ASP A 14 9.05 12.54 -11.98
C ASP A 14 8.44 11.94 -10.69
N PHE A 15 7.48 11.01 -10.82
CA PHE A 15 6.91 10.27 -9.69
C PHE A 15 7.96 9.44 -8.97
N LEU A 16 8.75 8.66 -9.71
CA LEU A 16 9.80 7.83 -9.15
C LEU A 16 10.90 8.67 -8.49
N ILE A 17 11.28 9.81 -9.10
CA ILE A 17 12.26 10.73 -8.54
C ILE A 17 11.77 11.28 -7.20
N ILE A 18 10.56 11.84 -7.13
CA ILE A 18 10.02 12.42 -5.88
C ILE A 18 9.93 11.34 -4.81
N ASN A 19 9.35 10.19 -5.15
CA ASN A 19 9.11 9.09 -4.22
C ASN A 19 10.42 8.54 -3.65
N PHE A 20 11.36 8.11 -4.49
CA PHE A 20 12.61 7.52 -4.03
C PHE A 20 13.57 8.54 -3.42
N SER A 21 13.52 9.81 -3.81
CA SER A 21 14.29 10.87 -3.14
C SER A 21 13.82 11.09 -1.71
N LEU A 22 12.49 11.14 -1.49
CA LEU A 22 11.92 11.25 -0.14
C LEU A 22 12.25 10.03 0.71
N ILE A 23 12.11 8.83 0.15
CA ILE A 23 12.50 7.58 0.83
C ILE A 23 13.97 7.61 1.23
N THR A 24 14.86 7.99 0.31
CA THR A 24 16.31 8.08 0.59
C THR A 24 16.61 9.09 1.68
N PHE A 25 16.00 10.28 1.61
CA PHE A 25 16.15 11.33 2.62
C PHE A 25 15.67 10.86 4.01
N ILE A 26 14.47 10.29 4.09
CA ILE A 26 13.87 9.81 5.35
C ILE A 26 14.70 8.64 5.91
N SER A 27 15.29 7.81 5.05
CA SER A 27 16.11 6.67 5.46
C SER A 27 17.32 7.08 6.31
N ILE A 28 17.87 8.27 6.13
CA ILE A 28 18.96 8.80 6.99
C ILE A 28 18.53 8.77 8.46
N PHE A 29 17.31 9.24 8.76
CA PHE A 29 16.77 9.28 10.12
C PHE A 29 16.38 7.89 10.64
N ILE A 30 15.93 7.01 9.76
CA ILE A 30 15.67 5.59 10.08
C ILE A 30 16.96 4.93 10.56
N PHE A 31 18.07 5.09 9.84
CA PHE A 31 19.37 4.51 10.23
C PHE A 31 19.91 5.11 11.53
N ILE A 32 19.78 6.42 11.72
CA ILE A 32 20.16 7.07 12.99
C ILE A 32 19.34 6.49 14.15
N ARG A 33 18.03 6.28 13.98
CA ARG A 33 17.18 5.71 15.04
C ARG A 33 17.46 4.24 15.27
N ALA A 34 17.75 3.47 14.23
CA ALA A 34 18.05 2.04 14.33
C ALA A 34 19.29 1.77 15.21
N ALA A 35 20.25 2.70 15.26
CA ALA A 35 21.42 2.62 16.12
C ALA A 35 21.15 2.92 17.61
N LYS A 36 19.95 3.37 17.98
CA LYS A 36 19.57 3.68 19.38
C LYS A 36 18.81 2.51 20.04
N PRO A 37 18.88 2.33 21.37
CA PRO A 37 18.07 1.35 22.08
C PRO A 37 16.56 1.65 21.96
N ASN A 38 15.71 0.62 22.09
CA ASN A 38 14.25 0.72 21.94
C ASN A 38 13.82 1.36 20.59
N SER A 39 14.47 0.95 19.50
CA SER A 39 14.27 1.52 18.15
C SER A 39 13.02 1.02 17.44
N ILE A 40 12.60 -0.24 17.65
CA ILE A 40 11.53 -0.91 16.91
C ILE A 40 10.22 -0.11 16.92
N SER A 41 9.82 0.39 18.10
CA SER A 41 8.58 1.15 18.23
C SER A 41 8.61 2.44 17.39
N PHE A 42 9.73 3.14 17.29
CA PHE A 42 9.82 4.37 16.49
C PHE A 42 10.00 4.09 15.00
N LEU A 43 10.71 3.01 14.66
CA LEU A 43 10.86 2.56 13.29
C LEU A 43 9.49 2.18 12.67
N SER A 44 8.53 1.69 13.47
CA SER A 44 7.17 1.44 12.97
C SER A 44 6.45 2.73 12.52
N SER A 45 6.73 3.89 13.13
CA SER A 45 6.19 5.17 12.69
C SER A 45 6.72 5.56 11.30
N PHE A 46 7.98 5.23 11.01
CA PHE A 46 8.56 5.43 9.69
C PHE A 46 7.95 4.49 8.64
N ALA A 47 7.61 3.26 9.00
CA ALA A 47 6.85 2.38 8.10
C ALA A 47 5.51 3.00 7.73
N GLY A 48 4.77 3.55 8.70
CA GLY A 48 3.55 4.30 8.43
C GLY A 48 3.77 5.59 7.63
N LEU A 49 4.91 6.28 7.80
CA LEU A 49 5.25 7.47 7.01
C LEU A 49 5.57 7.10 5.56
N PHE A 50 6.30 6.00 5.35
CA PHE A 50 6.58 5.45 4.03
C PHE A 50 5.29 5.35 3.23
N MET A 51 4.24 4.75 3.82
CA MET A 51 2.94 4.59 3.18
C MET A 51 2.29 5.89 2.66
N TYR A 52 2.63 7.08 3.15
CA TYR A 52 2.10 8.35 2.62
C TYR A 52 2.77 8.82 1.32
N ILE A 53 4.03 8.45 1.12
CA ILE A 53 4.91 9.03 0.09
C ILE A 53 4.42 8.76 -1.34
N PRO A 54 3.87 7.58 -1.69
CA PRO A 54 3.38 7.34 -3.05
C PRO A 54 2.24 8.29 -3.43
N ALA A 55 1.22 8.46 -2.58
CA ALA A 55 0.13 9.39 -2.84
C ALA A 55 0.62 10.84 -2.86
N PHE A 56 1.51 11.23 -1.94
CA PHE A 56 2.10 12.57 -1.96
C PHE A 56 2.82 12.86 -3.28
N SER A 57 3.59 11.88 -3.79
CA SER A 57 4.29 11.98 -5.07
C SER A 57 3.32 12.10 -6.25
N ALA A 58 2.24 11.31 -6.25
CA ALA A 58 1.18 11.39 -7.25
C ALA A 58 0.46 12.74 -7.23
N ILE A 59 0.00 13.18 -6.05
CA ILE A 59 -0.70 14.45 -5.83
C ILE A 59 0.16 15.63 -6.29
N THR A 60 1.46 15.62 -5.98
CA THR A 60 2.40 16.66 -6.42
C THR A 60 2.39 16.81 -7.94
N ILE A 61 2.43 15.70 -8.68
CA ILE A 61 2.43 15.73 -10.16
C ILE A 61 1.06 16.11 -10.71
N LEU A 62 -0.02 15.58 -10.13
CA LEU A 62 -1.39 15.90 -10.53
C LEU A 62 -1.70 17.40 -10.35
N ASN A 63 -1.17 18.04 -9.31
CA ASN A 63 -1.38 19.47 -9.05
C ASN A 63 -0.51 20.38 -9.95
N ILE A 64 0.70 19.95 -10.34
CA ILE A 64 1.59 20.74 -11.20
C ILE A 64 1.21 20.62 -12.69
N SER A 65 0.61 19.49 -13.08
CA SER A 65 0.23 19.25 -14.46
C SER A 65 -1.04 20.03 -14.83
N HIS A 66 -0.95 20.89 -15.84
CA HIS A 66 -2.10 21.63 -16.39
C HIS A 66 -3.11 20.73 -17.13
N HIS A 67 -2.80 19.44 -17.30
CA HIS A 67 -3.69 18.49 -17.97
C HIS A 67 -4.82 17.97 -17.08
N TYR A 68 -4.72 18.13 -15.75
CA TYR A 68 -5.72 17.61 -14.82
C TYR A 68 -6.51 18.74 -14.16
N ILE A 69 -7.84 18.67 -14.27
CA ILE A 69 -8.75 19.63 -13.65
C ILE A 69 -9.63 18.87 -12.67
N PHE A 70 -9.63 19.32 -11.41
CA PHE A 70 -10.43 18.70 -10.36
C PHE A 70 -11.43 19.68 -9.73
N PRO A 71 -12.54 19.19 -9.16
CA PRO A 71 -13.39 19.98 -8.28
C PRO A 71 -12.62 20.55 -7.08
N SER A 72 -13.11 21.66 -6.52
CA SER A 72 -12.47 22.33 -5.38
C SER A 72 -12.37 21.46 -4.12
N SER A 73 -13.31 20.53 -3.94
CA SER A 73 -13.32 19.51 -2.90
C SER A 73 -12.07 18.60 -2.97
N ILE A 74 -11.70 18.17 -4.18
CA ILE A 74 -10.52 17.32 -4.41
C ILE A 74 -9.23 18.11 -4.22
N TYR A 75 -9.13 19.35 -4.72
CA TYR A 75 -7.95 20.18 -4.46
C TYR A 75 -7.74 20.43 -2.96
N ARG A 76 -8.83 20.67 -2.21
CA ARG A 76 -8.77 20.80 -0.74
C ARG A 76 -8.28 19.52 -0.09
N PHE A 77 -8.81 18.37 -0.51
CA PHE A 77 -8.38 17.06 -0.03
C PHE A 77 -6.90 16.79 -0.29
N PHE A 78 -6.42 17.04 -1.51
CA PHE A 78 -5.01 16.92 -1.89
C PHE A 78 -4.10 17.83 -1.08
N ASN A 79 -4.50 19.09 -0.85
CA ASN A 79 -3.74 20.02 -0.03
C ASN A 79 -3.64 19.54 1.43
N ILE A 80 -4.74 19.09 2.03
CA ILE A 80 -4.74 18.58 3.40
C ILE A 80 -3.90 17.32 3.53
N PHE A 81 -4.01 16.37 2.59
CA PHE A 81 -3.17 15.17 2.60
C PHE A 81 -1.68 15.53 2.45
N SER A 82 -1.35 16.50 1.60
CA SER A 82 0.02 16.96 1.39
C SER A 82 0.60 17.62 2.64
N ILE A 83 -0.16 18.52 3.29
CA ILE A 83 0.21 19.14 4.56
C ILE A 83 0.40 18.07 5.63
N ALA A 84 -0.52 17.11 5.73
CA ALA A 84 -0.42 16.02 6.69
C ALA A 84 0.82 15.15 6.46
N THR A 85 1.19 14.89 5.20
CA THR A 85 2.43 14.17 4.86
C THR A 85 3.65 14.93 5.37
N ILE A 86 3.76 16.23 5.08
CA ILE A 86 4.88 17.06 5.53
C ILE A 86 4.94 17.12 7.06
N THR A 87 3.80 17.33 7.71
CA THR A 87 3.69 17.29 9.18
C THR A 87 4.17 15.95 9.73
N LYS A 88 3.77 14.83 9.12
CA LYS A 88 4.19 13.49 9.54
C LYS A 88 5.70 13.28 9.36
N ILE A 89 6.29 13.77 8.27
CA ILE A 89 7.76 13.75 8.06
C ILE A 89 8.46 14.47 9.22
N ILE A 90 8.04 15.71 9.51
CA ILE A 90 8.64 16.53 10.57
C ILE A 90 8.50 15.84 11.94
N LEU A 91 7.30 15.35 12.26
CA LEU A 91 7.04 14.66 13.52
C LEU A 91 7.87 13.39 13.67
N CYS A 92 7.95 12.54 12.63
CA CYS A 92 8.77 11.33 12.69
C CYS A 92 10.26 11.66 12.88
N ILE A 93 10.78 12.73 12.26
CA ILE A 93 12.14 13.19 12.47
C ILE A 93 12.34 13.65 13.93
N ILE A 94 11.47 14.51 14.45
CA ILE A 94 11.54 15.00 15.84
C ILE A 94 11.47 13.84 16.83
N GLU A 95 10.53 12.92 16.62
CA GLU A 95 10.37 11.72 17.45
C GLU A 95 11.62 10.85 17.42
N SER A 96 12.24 10.68 16.26
CA SER A 96 13.45 9.87 16.12
C SER A 96 14.66 10.47 16.87
N LEU A 97 14.75 11.79 16.92
CA LEU A 97 15.89 12.52 17.45
C LEU A 97 15.75 12.82 18.94
N PHE A 98 14.58 13.26 19.40
CA PHE A 98 14.41 13.94 20.69
C PHE A 98 13.44 13.25 21.66
N ILE A 99 12.48 12.44 21.19
CA ILE A 99 11.41 11.91 22.05
C ILE A 99 11.58 10.39 22.24
N ASN A 100 11.47 9.92 23.48
CA ASN A 100 11.67 8.49 23.79
C ASN A 100 10.38 7.69 24.01
N ASN A 101 9.25 8.32 24.33
CA ASN A 101 8.05 7.59 24.78
C ASN A 101 6.73 7.94 24.07
N LEU A 102 6.63 9.08 23.37
CA LEU A 102 5.36 9.55 22.77
C LEU A 102 5.43 9.52 21.24
N LYS A 103 4.38 8.99 20.60
CA LYS A 103 4.21 8.95 19.13
C LYS A 103 3.06 9.86 18.71
N ILE A 104 3.35 11.14 18.56
CA ILE A 104 2.40 12.15 18.08
C ILE A 104 2.08 11.90 16.60
N SER A 105 3.03 11.35 15.82
CA SER A 105 2.87 10.99 14.41
C SER A 105 1.68 10.04 14.17
N PHE A 106 1.34 9.18 15.12
CA PHE A 106 0.17 8.31 15.03
C PHE A 106 -1.16 9.08 15.10
N LEU A 107 -1.23 10.19 15.84
CA LEU A 107 -2.43 11.03 15.88
C LEU A 107 -2.73 11.63 14.50
N VAL A 108 -1.69 11.90 13.70
CA VAL A 108 -1.88 12.36 12.31
C VAL A 108 -2.60 11.29 11.49
N ASP A 109 -2.29 10.00 11.67
CA ASP A 109 -2.95 8.91 10.93
C ASP A 109 -4.45 8.83 11.22
N VAL A 110 -4.79 8.92 12.51
CA VAL A 110 -6.19 8.93 12.99
C VAL A 110 -6.95 10.13 12.40
N LEU A 111 -6.39 11.33 12.54
CA LEU A 111 -7.04 12.57 12.08
C LEU A 111 -7.22 12.58 10.55
N VAL A 112 -6.21 12.14 9.80
CA VAL A 112 -6.27 12.07 8.34
C VAL A 112 -7.24 10.99 7.89
N SER A 113 -7.32 9.84 8.57
CA SER A 113 -8.32 8.80 8.25
C SER A 113 -9.75 9.30 8.45
N CYS A 114 -10.03 9.97 9.57
CA CYS A 114 -11.32 10.59 9.83
C CYS A 114 -11.66 11.66 8.78
N TYR A 115 -10.70 12.53 8.43
CA TYR A 115 -10.90 13.53 7.40
C TYR A 115 -11.12 12.92 6.01
N LEU A 116 -10.34 11.90 5.62
CA LEU A 116 -10.44 11.23 4.33
C LEU A 116 -11.82 10.60 4.14
N THR A 117 -12.25 9.81 5.13
CA THR A 117 -13.54 9.11 5.08
C THR A 117 -14.71 10.09 5.02
N THR A 118 -14.70 11.12 5.87
CA THR A 118 -15.75 12.16 5.87
C THR A 118 -15.75 12.99 4.60
N SER A 119 -14.59 13.38 4.08
CA SER A 119 -14.47 14.16 2.84
C SER A 119 -15.00 13.39 1.64
N ILE A 120 -14.64 12.10 1.49
CA ILE A 120 -15.13 11.25 0.41
C ILE A 120 -16.63 11.01 0.54
N PHE A 121 -17.13 10.76 1.75
CA PHE A 121 -18.56 10.52 1.98
C PHE A 121 -19.40 11.75 1.59
N MET A 122 -19.00 12.93 2.05
CA MET A 122 -19.74 14.18 1.81
C MET A 122 -19.68 14.66 0.35
N ASN A 123 -18.62 14.31 -0.40
CA ASN A 123 -18.40 14.77 -1.77
C ASN A 123 -18.33 13.60 -2.77
N SER A 124 -19.12 12.54 -2.53
CA SER A 124 -18.98 11.26 -3.26
C SER A 124 -19.03 11.35 -4.78
N SER A 125 -19.78 12.31 -5.35
CA SER A 125 -19.84 12.58 -6.79
C SER A 125 -18.51 13.07 -7.34
N ASP A 126 -17.85 13.99 -6.64
CA ASP A 126 -16.59 14.60 -7.09
C ASP A 126 -15.46 13.55 -7.09
N PHE A 127 -15.42 12.72 -6.04
CA PHE A 127 -14.41 11.69 -5.89
C PHE A 127 -14.58 10.48 -6.83
N GLU A 128 -15.69 10.41 -7.59
CA GLU A 128 -15.84 9.41 -8.65
C GLU A 128 -14.77 9.57 -9.75
N ILE A 129 -14.32 10.80 -10.01
CA ILE A 129 -13.23 11.11 -10.96
C ILE A 129 -11.92 10.39 -10.56
N LEU A 130 -11.69 10.21 -9.26
CA LEU A 130 -10.52 9.51 -8.72
C LEU A 130 -10.77 8.00 -8.54
N ASN A 131 -11.90 7.49 -9.02
CA ASN A 131 -12.39 6.14 -8.70
C ASN A 131 -12.43 5.87 -7.18
N LEU A 132 -12.69 6.89 -6.36
CA LEU A 132 -12.66 6.80 -4.90
C LEU A 132 -14.04 7.09 -4.31
N CYS A 133 -15.01 6.22 -4.58
CA CYS A 133 -16.41 6.38 -4.13
C CYS A 133 -16.89 5.10 -3.41
N PHE A 134 -17.68 5.23 -2.35
CA PHE A 134 -18.13 4.06 -1.57
C PHE A 134 -19.12 3.15 -2.34
N ASN A 135 -19.96 3.73 -3.20
CA ASN A 135 -21.10 3.01 -3.79
C ASN A 135 -20.77 2.37 -5.15
N LYS A 136 -19.79 2.91 -5.89
CA LYS A 136 -19.42 2.47 -7.24
C LYS A 136 -18.95 1.01 -7.23
N ASN A 137 -19.63 0.15 -8.00
CA ASN A 137 -19.29 -1.27 -8.16
C ASN A 137 -19.20 -2.07 -6.84
N PHE A 138 -19.92 -1.66 -5.78
CA PHE A 138 -19.81 -2.24 -4.42
C PHE A 138 -19.84 -3.78 -4.37
N LYS A 139 -20.76 -4.43 -5.10
CA LYS A 139 -20.83 -5.91 -5.16
C LYS A 139 -19.53 -6.56 -5.63
N LYS A 140 -18.82 -5.94 -6.58
CA LYS A 140 -17.52 -6.43 -7.08
C LYS A 140 -16.43 -6.23 -6.02
N ILE A 141 -16.49 -5.14 -5.26
CA ILE A 141 -15.56 -4.89 -4.14
C ILE A 141 -15.70 -5.99 -3.10
N VAL A 142 -16.93 -6.26 -2.65
CA VAL A 142 -17.23 -7.33 -1.68
C VAL A 142 -16.73 -8.68 -2.20
N PHE A 143 -16.98 -8.99 -3.47
CA PHE A 143 -16.50 -10.24 -4.09
C PHE A 143 -14.97 -10.37 -4.05
N VAL A 144 -14.23 -9.31 -4.39
CA VAL A 144 -12.76 -9.31 -4.35
C VAL A 144 -12.23 -9.43 -2.92
N ILE A 145 -12.87 -8.78 -1.94
CA ILE A 145 -12.51 -8.89 -0.52
C ILE A 145 -12.72 -10.33 -0.03
N LEU A 146 -13.83 -10.96 -0.39
CA LEU A 146 -14.12 -12.36 -0.03
C LEU A 146 -13.09 -13.32 -0.62
N ILE A 147 -12.68 -13.11 -1.89
CA ILE A 147 -11.60 -13.88 -2.50
C ILE A 147 -10.29 -13.69 -1.74
N SER A 148 -9.94 -12.44 -1.41
CA SER A 148 -8.72 -12.13 -0.64
C SER A 148 -8.72 -12.82 0.71
N LEU A 149 -9.85 -12.80 1.41
CA LEU A 149 -10.01 -13.45 2.70
C LEU A 149 -9.84 -14.97 2.57
N ALA A 150 -10.51 -15.60 1.60
CA ALA A 150 -10.39 -17.03 1.36
C ALA A 150 -8.94 -17.44 1.02
N ILE A 151 -8.28 -16.69 0.14
CA ILE A 151 -6.87 -16.88 -0.20
C ILE A 151 -6.00 -16.80 1.05
N THR A 152 -6.15 -15.74 1.84
CA THR A 152 -5.31 -15.49 3.03
C THR A 152 -5.53 -16.55 4.10
N THR A 153 -6.76 -17.03 4.28
CA THR A 153 -7.06 -18.13 5.21
C THR A 153 -6.44 -19.44 4.74
N ILE A 154 -6.56 -19.78 3.46
CA ILE A 154 -6.01 -21.02 2.89
C ILE A 154 -4.47 -21.01 2.93
N SER A 155 -3.85 -19.91 2.54
CA SER A 155 -2.38 -19.79 2.47
C SER A 155 -1.71 -19.90 3.85
N ASN A 156 -2.42 -19.54 4.92
CA ASN A 156 -1.90 -19.54 6.28
C ASN A 156 -2.45 -20.71 7.14
N LEU A 157 -3.19 -21.65 6.55
CA LEU A 157 -3.80 -22.77 7.27
C LEU A 157 -2.76 -23.63 8.02
N SER A 158 -1.55 -23.78 7.45
CA SER A 158 -0.45 -24.52 8.07
C SER A 158 0.11 -23.82 9.31
N GLN A 159 0.11 -22.49 9.35
CA GLN A 159 0.54 -21.68 10.50
C GLN A 159 -0.52 -21.68 11.60
N LEU A 160 -1.81 -21.70 11.22
CA LEU A 160 -2.91 -21.82 12.17
C LEU A 160 -2.87 -23.14 12.97
N LYS A 161 -2.30 -24.23 12.41
CA LYS A 161 -2.15 -25.51 13.13
C LYS A 161 -1.20 -25.45 14.34
N TYR A 162 -0.26 -24.52 14.36
CA TYR A 162 0.67 -24.34 15.48
C TYR A 162 0.07 -23.52 16.63
N ILE A 163 -1.00 -22.76 16.35
CA ILE A 163 -1.86 -22.18 17.37
C ILE A 163 -2.70 -23.36 17.88
N GLN A 164 -2.54 -23.80 19.13
CA GLN A 164 -3.36 -24.88 19.70
C GLN A 164 -4.85 -24.56 19.49
N ILE A 165 -5.50 -25.22 18.52
CA ILE A 165 -6.85 -24.89 18.10
C ILE A 165 -7.85 -25.56 19.05
N SER A 166 -8.38 -24.79 20.01
CA SER A 166 -9.66 -25.09 20.66
C SER A 166 -10.78 -24.32 19.95
N PRO A 167 -12.06 -24.73 20.04
CA PRO A 167 -13.19 -23.97 19.48
C PRO A 167 -13.24 -22.52 20.01
N ILE A 168 -12.84 -22.33 21.27
CA ILE A 168 -12.74 -21.02 21.94
C ILE A 168 -11.66 -20.15 21.25
N ASN A 169 -10.56 -20.75 20.80
CA ASN A 169 -9.46 -20.04 20.15
C ASN A 169 -9.78 -19.61 18.70
N ILE A 170 -10.70 -20.29 18.00
CA ILE A 170 -11.13 -19.89 16.64
C ILE A 170 -12.00 -18.65 16.69
N LEU A 171 -12.99 -18.61 17.58
CA LEU A 171 -13.87 -17.46 17.73
C LEU A 171 -13.08 -16.23 18.16
N ASP A 172 -12.17 -16.37 19.13
CA ASP A 172 -11.26 -15.29 19.56
C ASP A 172 -10.41 -14.78 18.38
N LEU A 173 -9.84 -15.67 17.56
CA LEU A 173 -9.07 -15.30 16.38
C LEU A 173 -9.91 -14.49 15.37
N ILE A 174 -11.12 -14.95 15.06
CA ILE A 174 -12.03 -14.25 14.15
C ILE A 174 -12.36 -12.86 14.70
N MET A 175 -12.69 -12.76 15.98
CA MET A 175 -13.01 -11.48 16.62
C MET A 175 -11.81 -10.53 16.63
N ARG A 176 -10.59 -11.03 16.85
CA ARG A 176 -9.36 -10.23 16.75
C ARG A 176 -9.13 -9.71 15.33
N VAL A 177 -9.27 -10.55 14.32
CA VAL A 177 -9.14 -10.15 12.91
C VAL A 177 -10.17 -9.07 12.57
N LEU A 178 -11.44 -9.30 12.89
CA LEU A 178 -12.51 -8.32 12.64
C LEU A 178 -12.28 -7.01 13.37
N PHE A 179 -11.81 -7.07 14.62
CA PHE A 179 -11.51 -5.88 15.42
C PHE A 179 -10.34 -5.09 14.85
N ILE A 180 -9.22 -5.75 14.51
CA ILE A 180 -8.03 -5.08 13.94
C ILE A 180 -8.34 -4.51 12.55
N VAL A 181 -9.04 -5.26 11.71
CA VAL A 181 -9.46 -4.77 10.38
C VAL A 181 -10.41 -3.59 10.55
N GLY A 182 -11.41 -3.68 11.43
CA GLY A 182 -12.35 -2.60 11.71
C GLY A 182 -11.66 -1.33 12.21
N LEU A 183 -10.73 -1.45 13.15
CA LEU A 183 -9.91 -0.33 13.62
C LEU A 183 -9.10 0.29 12.49
N ASN A 184 -8.44 -0.51 11.66
CA ASN A 184 -7.65 0.03 10.55
C ASN A 184 -8.52 0.68 9.46
N VAL A 185 -9.74 0.20 9.21
CA VAL A 185 -10.66 0.84 8.27
C VAL A 185 -11.04 2.24 8.75
N VAL A 186 -11.25 2.42 10.06
CA VAL A 186 -11.66 3.71 10.62
C VAL A 186 -10.46 4.65 10.86
N PHE A 187 -9.36 4.13 11.40
CA PHE A 187 -8.26 4.93 11.93
C PHE A 187 -6.93 4.82 11.15
N GLY A 188 -6.84 3.90 10.18
CA GLY A 188 -5.62 3.66 9.41
C GLY A 188 -5.82 3.62 7.89
N CYS A 189 -7.01 3.92 7.37
CA CYS A 189 -7.31 3.82 5.94
C CYS A 189 -6.51 4.83 5.11
N ASN A 190 -6.07 5.93 5.72
CA ASN A 190 -5.15 6.90 5.14
C ASN A 190 -3.83 6.28 4.66
N LEU A 191 -3.31 5.27 5.38
CA LEU A 191 -2.05 4.61 5.03
C LEU A 191 -2.20 3.85 3.72
N PHE A 192 -3.31 3.12 3.58
CA PHE A 192 -3.61 2.33 2.38
C PHE A 192 -4.02 3.22 1.21
N PHE A 193 -4.69 4.34 1.46
CA PHE A 193 -4.86 5.39 0.45
C PHE A 193 -3.49 5.91 0.00
N GLY A 194 -2.60 6.21 0.94
CA GLY A 194 -1.25 6.71 0.68
C GLY A 194 -0.48 5.82 -0.30
N GLU A 195 -0.52 4.51 -0.12
CA GLU A 195 0.13 3.58 -1.04
C GLU A 195 -0.66 3.35 -2.31
N GLU A 196 -1.91 2.90 -2.22
CA GLU A 196 -2.64 2.45 -3.40
C GLU A 196 -3.02 3.61 -4.35
N PHE A 197 -3.17 4.84 -3.85
CA PHE A 197 -3.34 6.01 -4.72
C PHE A 197 -2.07 6.27 -5.56
N GLY A 198 -0.88 6.14 -4.97
CA GLY A 198 0.36 6.24 -5.72
C GLY A 198 0.60 5.05 -6.65
N TRP A 199 0.42 3.83 -6.15
CA TRP A 199 0.74 2.62 -6.88
C TRP A 199 -0.31 2.23 -7.91
N ARG A 200 -1.60 2.13 -7.53
CA ARG A 200 -2.69 1.62 -8.40
C ARG A 200 -3.39 2.69 -9.19
N TYR A 201 -3.67 3.83 -8.56
CA TYR A 201 -4.35 4.92 -9.24
C TYR A 201 -3.39 5.68 -10.15
N PHE A 202 -2.18 6.01 -9.67
CA PHE A 202 -1.24 6.84 -10.43
C PHE A 202 -0.27 6.03 -11.31
N LEU A 203 0.60 5.20 -10.70
CA LEU A 203 1.73 4.59 -11.43
C LEU A 203 1.31 3.41 -12.32
N GLN A 204 0.43 2.53 -11.82
CA GLN A 204 0.02 1.33 -12.55
C GLN A 204 -0.59 1.65 -13.93
N PRO A 205 -1.58 2.56 -14.08
CA PRO A 205 -2.20 2.82 -15.38
C PRO A 205 -1.21 3.42 -16.38
N ARG A 206 -0.26 4.23 -15.89
CA ARG A 206 0.84 4.77 -16.69
C ARG A 206 1.77 3.69 -17.21
N LEU A 207 2.20 2.77 -16.35
CA LEU A 207 3.01 1.61 -16.76
C LEU A 207 2.24 0.68 -17.70
N GLN A 208 0.95 0.47 -17.45
CA GLN A 208 0.09 -0.35 -18.31
C GLN A 208 -0.14 0.30 -19.69
N ASN A 209 -0.19 1.62 -19.77
CA ASN A 209 -0.27 2.36 -21.04
C ASN A 209 1.05 2.32 -21.82
N LEU A 210 2.21 2.26 -21.15
CA LEU A 210 3.51 2.16 -21.80
C LEU A 210 3.88 0.73 -22.24
N TYR A 211 3.50 -0.27 -21.46
CA TYR A 211 4.02 -1.65 -21.60
C TYR A 211 2.93 -2.72 -21.75
N GLY A 212 1.65 -2.34 -21.73
CA GLY A 212 0.51 -3.25 -21.70
C GLY A 212 0.15 -3.69 -20.28
N LYS A 213 -1.08 -4.20 -20.09
CA LYS A 213 -1.65 -4.46 -18.76
C LYS A 213 -0.84 -5.43 -17.90
N ARG A 214 -0.37 -6.53 -18.49
CA ARG A 214 0.41 -7.57 -17.80
C ARG A 214 1.79 -7.07 -17.41
N LEU A 215 2.55 -6.57 -18.38
CA LEU A 215 3.91 -6.11 -18.10
C LEU A 215 3.90 -4.88 -17.20
N GLY A 216 2.94 -3.97 -17.38
CA GLY A 216 2.79 -2.79 -16.51
C GLY A 216 2.56 -3.14 -15.04
N VAL A 217 1.72 -4.13 -14.73
CA VAL A 217 1.54 -4.56 -13.33
C VAL A 217 2.74 -5.32 -12.79
N ILE A 218 3.41 -6.14 -13.62
CA ILE A 218 4.61 -6.88 -13.23
C ILE A 218 5.76 -5.92 -12.92
N LEU A 219 5.96 -4.88 -13.73
CA LEU A 219 7.01 -3.87 -13.53
C LEU A 219 6.80 -3.05 -12.25
N LEU A 220 5.54 -2.79 -11.87
CA LEU A 220 5.24 -2.12 -10.61
C LEU A 220 5.67 -2.93 -9.38
N GLY A 221 5.65 -4.26 -9.49
CA GLY A 221 6.04 -5.18 -8.42
C GLY A 221 7.43 -4.93 -7.83
N PRO A 222 8.51 -5.04 -8.62
CA PRO A 222 9.86 -4.75 -8.16
C PRO A 222 10.08 -3.31 -7.70
N ILE A 223 9.41 -2.33 -8.34
CA ILE A 223 9.47 -0.92 -7.90
C ILE A 223 8.96 -0.81 -6.46
N TRP A 224 7.78 -1.38 -6.20
CA TRP A 224 7.17 -1.37 -4.88
C TRP A 224 7.96 -2.24 -3.88
N GLY A 225 8.52 -3.38 -4.31
CA GLY A 225 9.35 -4.22 -3.45
C GLY A 225 10.65 -3.57 -3.01
N ILE A 226 11.40 -2.97 -3.94
CA ILE A 226 12.68 -2.27 -3.66
C ILE A 226 12.45 -1.05 -2.76
N TRP A 227 11.30 -0.40 -2.88
CA TRP A 227 10.92 0.72 -2.03
C TRP A 227 10.94 0.39 -0.52
N HIS A 228 10.78 -0.88 -0.14
CA HIS A 228 10.86 -1.33 1.25
C HIS A 228 12.30 -1.53 1.77
N LEU A 229 13.33 -1.38 0.92
CA LEU A 229 14.73 -1.69 1.23
C LEU A 229 15.21 -1.10 2.58
N PRO A 230 15.01 0.20 2.90
CA PRO A 230 15.47 0.76 4.17
C PRO A 230 14.84 0.08 5.39
N LEU A 231 13.55 -0.26 5.29
CA LEU A 231 12.82 -0.94 6.36
C LEU A 231 13.19 -2.42 6.44
N CYS A 232 13.53 -3.09 5.34
CA CYS A 232 14.08 -4.44 5.40
C CYS A 232 15.38 -4.50 6.19
N ILE A 233 16.26 -3.51 5.99
CA ILE A 233 17.55 -3.43 6.68
C ILE A 233 17.38 -3.09 8.17
N THR A 234 16.36 -2.34 8.55
CA THR A 234 16.27 -1.75 9.91
C THR A 234 15.16 -2.29 10.78
N LEU A 235 14.02 -2.67 10.21
CA LEU A 235 12.79 -2.99 10.95
C LEU A 235 12.27 -4.40 10.69
N TYR A 236 12.12 -4.78 9.42
CA TYR A 236 11.44 -6.03 9.08
C TYR A 236 12.34 -7.24 9.24
N SER A 237 13.61 -7.16 8.84
CA SER A 237 14.53 -8.29 8.91
C SER A 237 16.01 -7.86 8.94
N PRO A 238 16.47 -7.18 10.01
CA PRO A 238 17.86 -6.71 10.08
C PRO A 238 18.90 -7.83 10.00
N GLU A 239 18.55 -9.04 10.45
CA GLU A 239 19.43 -10.22 10.42
C GLU A 239 19.50 -10.91 9.04
N SER A 240 18.51 -10.69 8.17
CA SER A 240 18.50 -11.26 6.81
C SER A 240 17.92 -10.29 5.77
N PRO A 241 18.53 -9.09 5.63
CA PRO A 241 17.91 -7.99 4.90
C PRO A 241 17.81 -8.25 3.40
N ILE A 242 18.78 -8.97 2.82
CA ILE A 242 18.76 -9.34 1.40
C ILE A 242 17.57 -10.26 1.10
N TYR A 243 17.36 -11.29 1.93
CA TYR A 243 16.22 -12.19 1.77
C TYR A 243 14.89 -11.47 1.98
N CYS A 244 14.82 -10.54 2.94
CA CYS A 244 13.65 -9.68 3.11
C CYS A 244 13.31 -8.87 1.86
N VAL A 245 14.30 -8.27 1.21
CA VAL A 245 14.09 -7.49 -0.02
C VAL A 245 13.63 -8.38 -1.15
N ILE A 246 14.24 -9.56 -1.34
CA ILE A 246 13.81 -10.53 -2.35
C ILE A 246 12.37 -10.97 -2.10
N THR A 247 12.02 -11.30 -0.86
CA THR A 247 10.65 -11.63 -0.47
C THR A 247 9.69 -10.49 -0.76
N HIS A 248 10.05 -9.23 -0.45
CA HIS A 248 9.20 -8.07 -0.76
C HIS A 248 9.04 -7.86 -2.27
N ILE A 249 10.10 -8.01 -3.07
CA ILE A 249 9.99 -7.93 -4.54
C ILE A 249 8.99 -8.97 -5.05
N ILE A 250 9.08 -10.21 -4.58
CA ILE A 250 8.16 -11.26 -5.01
C ILE A 250 6.75 -10.99 -4.50
N ALA A 251 6.57 -10.73 -3.19
CA ALA A 251 5.28 -10.46 -2.59
C ALA A 251 4.59 -9.24 -3.23
N CYS A 252 5.27 -8.11 -3.39
CA CYS A 252 4.75 -6.91 -4.04
C CYS A 252 4.42 -7.16 -5.52
N THR A 253 5.19 -8.00 -6.23
CA THR A 253 4.88 -8.40 -7.60
C THR A 253 3.62 -9.25 -7.66
N THR A 254 3.57 -10.34 -6.90
CA THR A 254 2.46 -11.30 -6.94
C THR A 254 1.19 -10.71 -6.35
N LEU A 255 1.24 -10.10 -5.15
CA LEU A 255 0.09 -9.41 -4.56
C LEU A 255 -0.31 -8.21 -5.44
N GLY A 256 0.67 -7.53 -6.05
CA GLY A 256 0.43 -6.45 -7.01
C GLY A 256 -0.39 -6.88 -8.21
N VAL A 257 -0.24 -8.12 -8.70
CA VAL A 257 -1.13 -8.69 -9.72
C VAL A 257 -2.57 -8.76 -9.20
N PHE A 258 -2.80 -9.25 -7.99
CA PHE A 258 -4.15 -9.35 -7.45
C PHE A 258 -4.77 -7.98 -7.16
N LEU A 259 -3.99 -7.04 -6.61
CA LEU A 259 -4.42 -5.65 -6.38
C LEU A 259 -4.71 -4.93 -7.71
N GLY A 260 -3.91 -5.20 -8.75
CA GLY A 260 -4.14 -4.68 -10.10
C GLY A 260 -5.43 -5.24 -10.71
N TYR A 261 -5.68 -6.55 -10.57
CA TYR A 261 -6.96 -7.17 -10.94
C TYR A 261 -8.12 -6.54 -10.17
N ALA A 262 -8.01 -6.43 -8.84
CA ALA A 262 -9.02 -5.83 -7.98
C ALA A 262 -9.41 -4.44 -8.48
N TYR A 263 -8.41 -3.59 -8.71
CA TYR A 263 -8.64 -2.23 -9.21
C TYR A 263 -9.30 -2.19 -10.59
N MET A 264 -8.80 -2.96 -11.56
CA MET A 264 -9.39 -2.99 -12.91
C MET A 264 -10.79 -3.62 -12.93
N LYS A 265 -11.07 -4.59 -12.04
CA LYS A 265 -12.36 -5.27 -11.95
C LYS A 265 -13.44 -4.36 -11.38
N THR A 266 -13.10 -3.60 -10.35
CA THR A 266 -14.03 -2.78 -9.59
C THR A 266 -14.09 -1.35 -10.08
N GLU A 267 -13.07 -0.87 -10.80
CA GLU A 267 -12.91 0.55 -11.15
C GLU A 267 -13.07 1.43 -9.90
N ASN A 268 -12.55 0.92 -8.77
CA ASN A 268 -12.73 1.53 -7.46
C ASN A 268 -11.50 1.28 -6.59
N LEU A 269 -10.87 2.37 -6.15
CA LEU A 269 -9.64 2.38 -5.35
C LEU A 269 -9.86 1.80 -3.95
N TRP A 270 -11.08 1.80 -3.41
CA TRP A 270 -11.38 1.11 -2.16
C TRP A 270 -11.10 -0.39 -2.22
N ALA A 271 -11.21 -1.03 -3.39
CA ALA A 271 -10.96 -2.46 -3.51
C ALA A 271 -9.49 -2.85 -3.21
N PRO A 272 -8.48 -2.32 -3.92
CA PRO A 272 -7.09 -2.60 -3.57
C PRO A 272 -6.72 -2.08 -2.17
N MET A 273 -7.26 -0.93 -1.73
CA MET A 273 -7.02 -0.42 -0.37
C MET A 273 -7.47 -1.41 0.72
N LEU A 274 -8.69 -1.93 0.62
CA LEU A 274 -9.24 -2.86 1.61
C LEU A 274 -8.56 -4.25 1.55
N VAL A 275 -8.17 -4.71 0.37
CA VAL A 275 -7.40 -5.95 0.21
C VAL A 275 -6.01 -5.80 0.84
N HIS A 276 -5.31 -4.70 0.58
CA HIS A 276 -4.01 -4.42 1.16
C HIS A 276 -4.13 -4.26 2.70
N LEU A 277 -5.15 -3.55 3.17
CA LEU A 277 -5.47 -3.42 4.59
C LEU A 277 -5.69 -4.77 5.26
N LEU A 278 -6.46 -5.65 4.65
CA LEU A 278 -6.68 -7.00 5.14
C LEU A 278 -5.36 -7.78 5.26
N ASN A 279 -4.53 -7.73 4.22
CA ASN A 279 -3.23 -8.42 4.21
C ASN A 279 -2.33 -7.93 5.36
N ASN A 280 -2.22 -6.62 5.56
CA ASN A 280 -1.35 -6.03 6.58
C ASN A 280 -1.94 -6.18 8.00
N SER A 281 -3.26 -6.30 8.13
CA SER A 281 -3.92 -6.54 9.42
C SER A 281 -3.77 -7.98 9.91
N ILE A 282 -3.70 -8.95 8.98
CA ILE A 282 -3.56 -10.36 9.31
C ILE A 282 -2.10 -10.72 9.62
N ALA A 283 -1.12 -10.10 8.95
CA ALA A 283 0.30 -10.47 9.10
C ALA A 283 0.81 -10.48 10.57
N PRO A 284 0.52 -9.47 11.42
CA PRO A 284 0.95 -9.48 12.81
C PRO A 284 0.32 -10.61 13.65
N ILE A 285 -0.92 -11.00 13.33
CA ILE A 285 -1.68 -12.02 14.08
C ILE A 285 -1.05 -13.40 13.90
N ILE A 286 -0.51 -13.67 12.71
CA ILE A 286 0.15 -14.93 12.36
C ILE A 286 1.67 -14.92 12.62
N GLY A 287 2.17 -13.90 13.35
CA GLY A 287 3.59 -13.79 13.71
C GLY A 287 4.51 -13.25 12.60
N ASN A 288 3.96 -12.79 11.48
CA ASN A 288 4.70 -12.09 10.43
C ASN A 288 4.78 -10.60 10.76
N SER A 289 5.64 -10.24 11.71
CA SER A 289 5.85 -8.85 12.15
C SER A 289 7.32 -8.42 12.03
N HIS A 290 7.77 -7.52 12.91
CA HIS A 290 9.11 -6.96 12.89
C HIS A 290 10.17 -7.97 13.31
N GLY A 291 11.38 -7.86 12.74
CA GLY A 291 12.52 -8.72 13.09
C GLY A 291 12.43 -10.18 12.61
N LYS A 292 11.63 -10.47 11.58
CA LYS A 292 11.54 -11.82 11.01
C LYS A 292 12.87 -12.24 10.40
N VAL A 293 13.35 -13.44 10.72
CA VAL A 293 14.58 -14.00 10.14
C VAL A 293 14.22 -14.98 9.03
N TYR A 294 14.74 -14.73 7.84
CA TYR A 294 14.56 -15.59 6.67
C TYR A 294 15.70 -16.59 6.56
N THR A 295 15.33 -17.84 6.27
CA THR A 295 16.24 -18.89 5.80
C THR A 295 16.00 -19.10 4.31
N LEU A 296 16.92 -19.77 3.62
CA LEU A 296 16.69 -20.17 2.23
C LEU A 296 15.39 -20.99 2.07
N LYS A 297 15.11 -21.88 3.04
CA LYS A 297 13.88 -22.70 3.02
C LYS A 297 12.62 -21.85 3.12
N THR A 298 12.58 -20.88 4.05
CA THR A 298 11.40 -20.01 4.21
C THR A 298 11.24 -19.06 3.03
N LEU A 299 12.36 -18.56 2.48
CA LEU A 299 12.36 -17.77 1.24
C LEU A 299 11.72 -18.55 0.08
N PHE A 300 12.21 -19.76 -0.22
CA PHE A 300 11.64 -20.56 -1.31
C PHE A 300 10.17 -20.90 -1.10
N TYR A 301 9.79 -21.23 0.13
CA TYR A 301 8.40 -21.50 0.47
C TYR A 301 7.49 -20.30 0.18
N GLU A 302 7.88 -19.10 0.61
CA GLU A 302 7.10 -17.89 0.40
C GLU A 302 7.02 -17.51 -1.08
N ILE A 303 8.13 -17.59 -1.81
CA ILE A 303 8.15 -17.35 -3.25
C ILE A 303 7.15 -18.27 -3.97
N LEU A 304 7.21 -19.56 -3.67
CA LEU A 304 6.33 -20.55 -4.29
C LEU A 304 4.87 -20.30 -3.92
N LEU A 305 4.58 -20.08 -2.64
CA LEU A 305 3.22 -19.85 -2.13
C LEU A 305 2.59 -18.62 -2.79
N TYR A 306 3.25 -17.46 -2.73
CA TYR A 306 2.76 -16.21 -3.31
C TYR A 306 2.58 -16.31 -4.83
N SER A 307 3.52 -16.98 -5.51
CA SER A 307 3.46 -17.17 -6.96
C SER A 307 2.29 -18.04 -7.40
N ILE A 308 2.09 -19.19 -6.75
CA ILE A 308 0.98 -20.11 -7.05
C ILE A 308 -0.37 -19.43 -6.80
N VAL A 309 -0.46 -18.65 -5.72
CA VAL A 309 -1.71 -18.04 -5.30
C VAL A 309 -2.12 -16.88 -6.22
N PHE A 310 -1.20 -15.97 -6.54
CA PHE A 310 -1.59 -14.71 -7.20
C PHE A 310 -1.22 -14.60 -8.69
N LEU A 311 -0.18 -15.29 -9.19
CA LEU A 311 0.16 -15.19 -10.62
C LEU A 311 -0.92 -15.73 -11.57
N PRO A 312 -1.75 -16.74 -11.23
CA PRO A 312 -2.84 -17.17 -12.10
C PRO A 312 -3.82 -16.03 -12.47
N PHE A 313 -3.92 -14.97 -11.65
CA PHE A 313 -4.75 -13.81 -11.98
C PHE A 313 -4.30 -13.07 -13.26
N LEU A 314 -3.04 -13.20 -13.69
CA LEU A 314 -2.57 -12.66 -14.98
C LEU A 314 -3.27 -13.25 -16.20
N LEU A 315 -3.89 -14.43 -16.05
CA LEU A 315 -4.59 -15.13 -17.12
C LEU A 315 -6.05 -14.70 -17.25
N ILE A 316 -6.59 -13.93 -16.31
CA ILE A 316 -7.99 -13.50 -16.32
C ILE A 316 -8.19 -12.38 -17.35
N LYS A 317 -9.42 -12.29 -17.87
CA LYS A 317 -9.82 -11.38 -18.97
C LYS A 317 -9.48 -9.90 -18.75
N GLU A 318 -9.46 -9.42 -17.51
CA GLU A 318 -9.14 -8.02 -17.21
C GLU A 318 -7.71 -7.66 -17.67
N TYR A 319 -6.79 -8.63 -17.68
CA TYR A 319 -5.43 -8.49 -18.20
C TYR A 319 -5.28 -8.75 -19.70
N SER A 320 -6.28 -9.35 -20.35
CA SER A 320 -6.26 -9.63 -21.79
C SER A 320 -6.98 -8.58 -22.63
N SER A 321 -7.82 -7.72 -22.02
CA SER A 321 -8.55 -6.72 -22.78
C SER A 321 -7.63 -5.56 -23.19
N ASN A 322 -7.53 -5.30 -24.51
CA ASN A 322 -6.82 -4.17 -25.10
C ASN A 322 -7.49 -2.80 -24.87
N GLN A 323 -8.41 -2.69 -23.91
CA GLN A 323 -8.95 -1.39 -23.53
C GLN A 323 -7.83 -0.56 -22.90
N LYS A 324 -7.52 0.57 -23.55
CA LYS A 324 -6.71 1.64 -22.96
C LYS A 324 -7.34 2.01 -21.61
N LEU A 325 -6.51 2.05 -20.57
CA LEU A 325 -6.97 2.56 -19.28
C LEU A 325 -7.11 4.07 -19.45
N TYR A 326 -8.35 4.55 -19.34
CA TYR A 326 -8.73 5.95 -19.50
C TYR A 326 -7.80 6.84 -18.65
N ILE A 327 -6.95 7.61 -19.35
CA ILE A 327 -6.41 8.88 -18.84
C ILE A 327 -7.06 9.94 -19.73
N ASP A 328 -8.38 9.99 -19.74
CA ASP A 328 -9.12 11.09 -20.34
C ASP A 328 -10.02 11.63 -19.24
N ASN A 329 -9.60 12.75 -18.67
CA ASN A 329 -10.46 13.85 -18.25
C ASN A 329 -9.62 15.11 -18.38
#